data_AF-A0A8S2ETN7-F1
#
_entry.id   AF-A0A8S2ETN7-F1
#
_cell.length_a   1.000
_cell.length_b   1.000
_cell.length_c   1.000
_cell.angle_alpha   90.00
_cell.angle_beta   90.00
_cell.angle_gamma   90.00
#
_symmetry.space_group_name_H-M   'P 1'
#
loop_
_entity.id
_entity.type
_entity.pdbx_description
1 polymer ?
#
loop_
_entity_poly.entity_id
_entity_poly.type
_entity_poly.pdbx_seq_one_letter_code
_entity_poly.pdbx_strand_id
1 'polypeptide(L)'
;MPCHPNIYRRIESIADENVLPHTRSTRINWTKTSKKQHVSTDNQAFKLYNYLYYVSWRRVLFTFFLITTLLILFITNKHYSIQSTIELIPASKLKRIPFDTHSDLPSFMVNMSSDVFLKTTLCGGLISNSSNIKLSDISKTEKLLREKYKNICNLNYINMSCSKLINLQAFHTQKLRKFELKHPHAFTILLQKNLYQFQVLFRILYSKQNYYCIHVDLEASDCLVQYATKLSQCLKNVFVSLKRFNVTLQRRFSILQAELTCQIHLLKKSDKWKYYMILSGQDLPIQTGYTRTQILSLLNNSNSVQSIEEIHQSDTKKSLKSFTVYKGSFHSILTRSFLESIHKSETAYNILKHLRDAQLSHEYFYPALNRHQEFPGTGQLTEHLLSHYVQYKSQKGIFHLTWEDLPLIEQSKRLFAGEFDQQFDSVAIDCLEQWLKVKALNPVKINIKDYKLYIKRIKIRQQLNRIT
;
A
#
# COMPACT_ATOMS: atom_id res chain seq x y z
N MET A 1 -28.42 17.69 -18.42
CA MET A 1 -27.37 18.72 -18.58
C MET A 1 -26.31 18.19 -19.53
N PRO A 2 -26.12 18.79 -20.71
CA PRO A 2 -25.09 18.34 -21.64
C PRO A 2 -23.71 18.73 -21.09
N CYS A 3 -22.74 17.82 -21.23
CA CYS A 3 -21.37 18.03 -20.78
C CYS A 3 -20.74 19.23 -21.51
N HIS A 4 -20.26 20.21 -20.74
CA HIS A 4 -19.46 21.33 -21.24
C HIS A 4 -18.26 20.80 -22.05
N PRO A 5 -17.99 21.32 -23.26
CA PRO A 5 -16.82 20.90 -24.01
C PRO A 5 -15.52 21.42 -23.35
N ASN A 6 -14.61 20.48 -23.07
CA ASN A 6 -13.15 20.63 -23.05
C ASN A 6 -12.42 21.23 -21.82
N ILE A 7 -12.64 20.72 -20.61
CA ILE A 7 -11.51 20.58 -19.66
C ILE A 7 -10.80 19.25 -19.87
N TYR A 8 -11.56 18.21 -20.22
CA TYR A 8 -11.03 16.91 -20.62
C TYR A 8 -9.96 17.01 -21.74
N ARG A 9 -10.27 17.72 -22.84
CA ARG A 9 -9.29 18.00 -23.91
C ARG A 9 -8.16 18.93 -23.47
N ARG A 10 -8.35 19.78 -22.44
CA ARG A 10 -7.30 20.68 -21.92
C ARG A 10 -6.31 19.94 -21.00
N ILE A 11 -6.80 18.98 -20.21
CA ILE A 11 -5.95 18.08 -19.43
C ILE A 11 -5.24 17.11 -20.39
N GLU A 12 -5.92 16.60 -21.43
CA GLU A 12 -5.27 15.84 -22.51
C GLU A 12 -4.21 16.69 -23.22
N SER A 13 -4.47 17.96 -23.56
CA SER A 13 -3.47 18.82 -24.22
C SER A 13 -2.25 19.11 -23.33
N ILE A 14 -2.44 19.30 -22.02
CA ILE A 14 -1.32 19.36 -21.06
C ILE A 14 -0.61 18.00 -20.96
N ALA A 15 -1.33 16.90 -21.13
CA ALA A 15 -0.73 15.59 -21.21
C ALA A 15 0.05 15.38 -22.53
N ASP A 16 -0.34 16.01 -23.64
CA ASP A 16 0.16 15.77 -25.00
C ASP A 16 1.42 16.57 -25.38
N GLU A 17 1.79 17.62 -24.64
CA GLU A 17 2.98 18.40 -24.97
C GLU A 17 4.30 17.68 -24.61
N ASN A 18 5.03 17.28 -25.65
CA ASN A 18 6.33 16.60 -25.59
C ASN A 18 7.33 17.31 -24.64
N VAL A 19 7.84 16.56 -23.67
CA VAL A 19 8.88 16.98 -22.73
C VAL A 19 10.22 17.09 -23.48
N LEU A 20 10.67 18.32 -23.72
CA LEU A 20 12.05 18.60 -24.17
C LEU A 20 13.06 18.21 -23.06
N PRO A 21 14.21 17.62 -23.40
CA PRO A 21 15.21 17.22 -22.42
C PRO A 21 16.00 18.45 -21.93
N HIS A 22 15.98 18.72 -20.62
CA HIS A 22 16.92 19.68 -20.02
C HIS A 22 18.05 18.98 -19.27
N THR A 23 19.25 19.15 -19.82
CA THR A 23 20.56 18.89 -19.23
C THR A 23 20.95 19.99 -18.23
N ARG A 24 21.35 19.62 -17.01
CA ARG A 24 22.58 20.03 -16.28
C ARG A 24 22.40 19.85 -14.77
N SER A 25 23.21 18.95 -14.21
CA SER A 25 23.43 18.78 -12.78
C SER A 25 24.42 19.86 -12.30
N THR A 26 24.03 20.66 -11.30
CA THR A 26 24.97 21.40 -10.46
C THR A 26 25.05 20.73 -9.10
N ARG A 27 26.28 20.39 -8.71
CA ARG A 27 26.67 19.68 -7.49
C ARG A 27 26.93 20.74 -6.40
N ILE A 28 26.20 20.72 -5.28
CA ILE A 28 26.43 21.63 -4.15
C ILE A 28 27.07 20.85 -2.99
N ASN A 29 28.26 21.30 -2.59
CA ASN A 29 29.01 20.82 -1.42
C ASN A 29 28.50 21.48 -0.14
N TRP A 30 28.44 20.72 0.96
CA TRP A 30 28.14 21.23 2.30
C TRP A 30 29.42 21.27 3.15
N THR A 31 29.82 22.46 3.59
CA THR A 31 30.81 22.67 4.66
C THR A 31 30.11 22.90 6.00
N LYS A 32 30.55 22.18 7.04
CA LYS A 32 30.10 22.33 8.43
C LYS A 32 30.75 23.56 9.08
N THR A 33 29.96 24.38 9.78
CA THR A 33 30.46 25.32 10.80
C THR A 33 29.74 25.05 12.12
N SER A 34 30.53 24.83 13.17
CA SER A 34 30.09 24.70 14.57
C SER A 34 30.07 26.07 15.25
N LYS A 35 29.12 26.30 16.15
CA LYS A 35 29.17 27.36 17.17
C LYS A 35 29.02 26.74 18.55
N LYS A 36 29.96 27.07 19.43
CA LYS A 36 29.96 26.80 20.88
C LYS A 36 29.10 27.85 21.60
N GLN A 37 28.46 27.45 22.69
CA GLN A 37 27.90 28.36 23.70
C GLN A 37 28.41 27.95 25.09
N HIS A 38 28.81 28.95 25.87
CA HIS A 38 29.29 28.87 27.25
C HIS A 38 28.13 28.58 28.23
N VAL A 39 28.41 27.81 29.29
CA VAL A 39 27.53 27.61 30.46
C VAL A 39 28.32 28.01 31.71
N SER A 40 27.72 28.87 32.53
CA SER A 40 28.24 29.29 33.84
C SER A 40 27.90 28.27 34.93
N THR A 41 28.77 28.23 35.93
CA THR A 41 28.74 27.35 37.10
C THR A 41 27.78 27.86 38.18
N ASP A 42 26.92 26.97 38.69
CA ASP A 42 26.56 26.86 40.11
C ASP A 42 25.61 25.67 40.30
N ASN A 43 26.12 24.53 40.81
CA ASN A 43 25.25 23.44 41.30
C ASN A 43 26.00 22.37 42.10
N GLN A 44 26.22 22.62 43.40
CA GLN A 44 26.65 21.59 44.35
C GLN A 44 25.60 21.26 45.44
N ALA A 45 24.58 22.10 45.66
CA ALA A 45 23.51 21.80 46.63
C ALA A 45 22.39 20.88 46.09
N PHE A 46 22.11 20.90 44.77
CA PHE A 46 20.99 20.14 44.18
C PHE A 46 21.30 18.64 43.95
N LYS A 47 22.58 18.25 44.00
CA LYS A 47 23.02 16.86 43.78
C LYS A 47 22.88 15.96 45.01
N LEU A 48 22.90 16.50 46.23
CA LEU A 48 22.74 15.70 47.45
C LEU A 48 21.27 15.32 47.72
N TYR A 49 20.32 16.21 47.40
CA TYR A 49 18.89 15.98 47.62
C TYR A 49 18.32 14.87 46.72
N ASN A 50 18.73 14.84 45.45
CA ASN A 50 18.26 13.82 44.49
C ASN A 50 18.84 12.42 44.75
N TYR A 51 20.00 12.30 45.38
CA TYR A 51 20.61 10.99 45.67
C TYR A 51 19.87 10.26 46.81
N LEU A 52 19.47 10.97 47.86
CA LEU A 52 18.75 10.39 49.00
C LEU A 52 17.29 10.03 48.64
N TYR A 53 16.64 10.80 47.75
CA TYR A 53 15.29 10.48 47.27
C TYR A 53 15.27 9.22 46.38
N TYR A 54 16.34 8.98 45.61
CA TYR A 54 16.44 7.86 44.67
C TYR A 54 16.66 6.49 45.35
N VAL A 55 17.31 6.46 46.52
CA VAL A 55 17.62 5.21 47.24
C VAL A 55 16.39 4.65 47.97
N SER A 56 15.48 5.50 48.44
CA SER A 56 14.24 5.06 49.13
C SER A 56 13.19 4.47 48.18
N TRP A 57 13.05 5.00 46.97
CA TRP A 57 12.10 4.48 45.97
C TRP A 57 12.48 3.11 45.38
N ARG A 58 13.79 2.81 45.33
CA ARG A 58 14.29 1.53 44.82
C ARG A 58 13.85 0.34 45.68
N ARG A 59 13.72 0.52 47.00
CA ARG A 59 13.28 -0.54 47.91
C ARG A 59 11.78 -0.82 47.79
N VAL A 60 10.96 0.22 47.56
CA VAL A 60 9.50 0.09 47.37
C VAL A 60 9.15 -0.54 46.02
N LEU A 61 9.86 -0.18 44.95
CA LEU A 61 9.62 -0.77 43.63
C LEU A 61 10.04 -2.25 43.55
N PHE A 62 11.08 -2.65 44.29
CA PHE A 62 11.55 -4.03 44.31
C PHE A 62 10.61 -4.97 45.08
N THR A 63 10.02 -4.51 46.19
CA THR A 63 9.03 -5.29 46.94
C THR A 63 7.72 -5.44 46.16
N PHE A 64 7.28 -4.39 45.43
CA PHE A 64 6.10 -4.46 44.56
C PHE A 64 6.31 -5.43 43.38
N PHE A 65 7.51 -5.48 42.80
CA PHE A 65 7.85 -6.43 41.73
C PHE A 65 7.83 -7.89 42.22
N LEU A 66 8.38 -8.16 43.41
CA LEU A 66 8.34 -9.49 44.02
C LEU A 66 6.91 -9.97 44.29
N ILE A 67 6.05 -9.11 44.86
CA ILE A 67 4.65 -9.46 45.15
C ILE A 67 3.87 -9.73 43.86
N THR A 68 4.05 -8.91 42.82
CA THR A 68 3.37 -9.11 41.53
C THR A 68 3.82 -10.37 40.80
N THR A 69 5.12 -10.69 40.82
CA THR A 69 5.61 -11.96 40.24
C THR A 69 5.10 -13.20 40.98
N LEU A 70 5.00 -13.18 42.31
CA LEU A 70 4.42 -14.27 43.10
C LEU A 70 2.91 -14.45 42.83
N LEU A 71 2.17 -13.35 42.65
CA LEU A 71 0.75 -13.38 42.28
C LEU A 71 0.53 -13.94 40.87
N ILE A 72 1.38 -13.57 39.91
CA ILE A 72 1.34 -14.12 38.54
C ILE A 72 1.65 -15.61 38.57
N LEU A 73 2.67 -16.04 39.32
CA LEU A 73 2.99 -17.46 39.48
C LEU A 73 1.85 -18.24 40.13
N PHE A 74 1.18 -17.69 41.14
CA PHE A 74 0.02 -18.32 41.78
C PHE A 74 -1.19 -18.44 40.84
N ILE A 75 -1.44 -17.42 40.01
CA ILE A 75 -2.52 -17.43 39.01
C ILE A 75 -2.20 -18.43 37.88
N THR A 76 -0.96 -18.47 37.40
CA THR A 76 -0.55 -19.44 36.36
C THR A 76 -0.54 -20.88 36.86
N ASN A 77 -0.20 -21.10 38.13
CA ASN A 77 -0.20 -22.45 38.72
C ASN A 77 -1.63 -22.96 38.97
N LYS A 78 -2.59 -22.05 39.27
CA LYS A 78 -4.01 -22.41 39.41
C LYS A 78 -4.72 -22.64 38.07
N HIS A 79 -4.25 -22.01 36.99
CA HIS A 79 -4.79 -22.21 35.63
C HIS A 79 -4.35 -23.50 34.95
N TYR A 80 -3.34 -24.21 35.48
CA TYR A 80 -2.85 -25.47 34.93
C TYR A 80 -3.69 -26.70 35.32
N SER A 81 -4.75 -26.51 36.11
CA SER A 81 -5.61 -27.61 36.62
C SER A 81 -6.88 -27.89 35.79
N ILE A 82 -7.10 -27.21 34.66
CA ILE A 82 -8.28 -27.46 33.82
C ILE A 82 -7.83 -27.67 32.38
N GLN A 83 -7.48 -28.92 32.06
CA GLN A 83 -7.23 -29.37 30.69
C GLN A 83 -8.36 -30.34 30.30
N SER A 84 -9.36 -29.83 29.58
CA SER A 84 -10.30 -30.67 28.86
C SER A 84 -9.65 -31.16 27.57
N THR A 85 -9.81 -32.46 27.35
CA THR A 85 -9.29 -33.29 26.28
C THR A 85 -9.80 -32.87 24.90
N ILE A 86 -8.88 -32.51 24.01
CA ILE A 86 -9.07 -32.63 22.55
C ILE A 86 -7.87 -33.43 22.06
N GLU A 87 -8.13 -34.64 21.55
CA GLU A 87 -7.11 -35.49 20.93
C GLU A 87 -6.47 -34.76 19.75
N LEU A 88 -5.20 -34.35 19.94
CA LEU A 88 -4.35 -33.79 18.90
C LEU A 88 -3.52 -34.91 18.28
N ILE A 89 -3.58 -35.01 16.96
CA ILE A 89 -2.66 -35.83 16.17
C ILE A 89 -1.22 -35.36 16.47
N PRO A 90 -0.28 -36.26 16.82
CA PRO A 90 1.06 -35.88 17.22
C PRO A 90 1.83 -35.20 16.08
N ALA A 91 2.38 -34.02 16.36
CA ALA A 91 3.11 -33.17 15.42
C ALA A 91 4.32 -33.85 14.75
N SER A 92 4.80 -34.97 15.30
CA SER A 92 5.91 -35.77 14.77
C SER A 92 5.56 -36.52 13.46
N LYS A 93 4.29 -36.58 13.05
CA LYS A 93 3.86 -37.21 11.78
C LYS A 93 3.54 -36.23 10.64
N LEU A 94 3.54 -34.92 10.88
CA LEU A 94 3.32 -33.92 9.83
C LEU A 94 4.65 -33.57 9.12
N LYS A 95 5.03 -34.36 8.12
CA LYS A 95 6.07 -33.95 7.17
C LYS A 95 5.60 -32.66 6.48
N ARG A 96 6.40 -31.57 6.57
CA ARG A 96 6.12 -30.31 5.85
C ARG A 96 5.99 -30.64 4.36
N ILE A 97 4.84 -30.29 3.79
CA ILE A 97 4.48 -30.62 2.41
C ILE A 97 5.28 -29.70 1.47
N PRO A 98 6.06 -30.24 0.52
CA PRO A 98 6.74 -29.45 -0.49
C PRO A 98 5.75 -28.75 -1.43
N PHE A 99 6.17 -27.59 -1.92
CA PHE A 99 5.47 -26.70 -2.84
C PHE A 99 5.11 -27.38 -4.17
N ASP A 100 3.87 -27.21 -4.65
CA ASP A 100 3.39 -27.77 -5.91
C ASP A 100 3.44 -26.72 -7.04
N THR A 101 3.82 -27.14 -8.24
CA THR A 101 4.46 -26.31 -9.27
C THR A 101 3.54 -25.71 -10.34
N HIS A 102 2.29 -25.40 -10.03
CA HIS A 102 1.40 -24.70 -10.95
C HIS A 102 0.67 -23.57 -10.26
N SER A 103 0.24 -22.57 -11.03
CA SER A 103 -0.39 -21.29 -10.64
C SER A 103 -1.66 -21.39 -9.76
N ASP A 104 -2.07 -22.60 -9.40
CA ASP A 104 -3.12 -22.88 -8.45
C ASP A 104 -2.52 -23.01 -7.05
N LEU A 105 -3.23 -22.50 -6.03
CA LEU A 105 -2.97 -22.97 -4.68
C LEU A 105 -3.07 -24.51 -4.74
N PRO A 106 -2.08 -25.28 -4.25
CA PRO A 106 -2.20 -26.73 -4.22
C PRO A 106 -3.58 -27.12 -3.70
N SER A 107 -4.23 -28.12 -4.28
CA SER A 107 -5.64 -28.47 -3.98
C SER A 107 -5.91 -28.61 -2.47
N PHE A 108 -4.90 -29.04 -1.70
CA PHE A 108 -4.95 -29.11 -0.23
C PHE A 108 -5.02 -27.76 0.48
N MET A 109 -4.45 -26.68 -0.08
CA MET A 109 -4.50 -25.33 0.48
C MET A 109 -5.85 -24.64 0.28
N VAL A 110 -6.63 -25.04 -0.72
CA VAL A 110 -7.96 -24.44 -1.01
C VAL A 110 -8.91 -24.57 0.18
N ASN A 111 -8.81 -25.69 0.92
CA ASN A 111 -9.62 -25.97 2.11
C ASN A 111 -8.85 -25.75 3.42
N MET A 112 -7.64 -25.18 3.38
CA MET A 112 -6.81 -24.98 4.55
C MET A 112 -7.29 -23.76 5.36
N SER A 113 -7.58 -23.98 6.65
CA SER A 113 -7.93 -22.87 7.55
C SER A 113 -6.73 -21.94 7.76
N SER A 114 -7.02 -20.68 8.10
CA SER A 114 -5.97 -19.70 8.40
C SER A 114 -5.02 -20.17 9.50
N ASP A 115 -5.52 -20.81 10.56
CA ASP A 115 -4.69 -21.32 11.65
C ASP A 115 -3.75 -22.45 11.21
N VAL A 116 -4.23 -23.34 10.34
CA VAL A 116 -3.41 -24.42 9.79
C VAL A 116 -2.34 -23.83 8.87
N PHE A 117 -2.70 -22.89 8.00
CA PHE A 117 -1.74 -22.21 7.12
C PHE A 117 -0.61 -21.55 7.91
N LEU A 118 -0.96 -20.74 8.92
CA LEU A 118 -0.01 -20.01 9.76
C LEU A 118 0.94 -20.93 10.52
N LYS A 119 0.49 -22.12 10.93
CA LYS A 119 1.31 -23.07 11.72
C LYS A 119 2.14 -24.04 10.88
N THR A 120 1.71 -24.38 9.67
CA THR A 120 2.25 -25.55 8.93
C THR A 120 3.03 -25.19 7.67
N THR A 121 2.86 -23.98 7.12
CA THR A 121 3.51 -23.57 5.86
C THR A 121 4.71 -22.65 6.13
N LEU A 122 5.65 -22.61 5.18
CA LEU A 122 6.76 -21.64 5.23
C LEU A 122 6.23 -20.21 5.33
N CYS A 123 5.33 -19.83 4.42
CA CYS A 123 4.75 -18.48 4.39
C CYS A 123 3.94 -18.15 5.64
N GLY A 124 3.18 -19.11 6.16
CA GLY A 124 2.48 -18.96 7.43
C GLY A 124 3.42 -18.69 8.60
N GLY A 125 4.54 -19.41 8.66
CA GLY A 125 5.62 -19.13 9.61
C GLY A 125 6.17 -17.72 9.46
N LEU A 126 6.47 -17.29 8.22
CA LEU A 126 7.04 -15.97 7.95
C LEU A 126 6.08 -14.84 8.34
N ILE A 127 4.78 -15.02 8.11
CA ILE A 127 3.74 -14.04 8.47
C ILE A 127 3.51 -13.99 9.99
N SER A 128 3.54 -15.14 10.66
CA SER A 128 3.33 -15.23 12.11
C SER A 128 4.59 -14.99 12.94
N ASN A 129 5.74 -14.74 12.30
CA ASN A 129 7.05 -14.61 12.93
C ASN A 129 7.44 -15.84 13.77
N SER A 130 7.27 -17.04 13.20
CA SER A 130 7.64 -18.30 13.87
C SER A 130 9.16 -18.50 13.89
N SER A 131 9.71 -18.90 15.05
CA SER A 131 11.14 -19.19 15.24
C SER A 131 11.63 -20.46 14.53
N ASN A 132 10.72 -21.30 14.01
CA ASN A 132 11.05 -22.64 13.47
C ASN A 132 11.26 -22.67 11.94
N ILE A 133 11.54 -21.51 11.34
CA ILE A 133 11.79 -21.36 9.91
C ILE A 133 13.26 -21.51 9.63
N LYS A 134 13.61 -22.46 8.75
CA LYS A 134 15.00 -22.66 8.34
C LYS A 134 15.31 -21.75 7.15
N LEU A 135 16.44 -21.06 7.21
CA LEU A 135 16.92 -20.23 6.11
C LEU A 135 17.08 -21.03 4.79
N SER A 136 17.42 -22.33 4.89
CA SER A 136 17.49 -23.25 3.75
C SER A 136 16.17 -23.38 2.99
N ASP A 137 15.03 -23.33 3.69
CA ASP A 137 13.71 -23.46 3.07
C ASP A 137 13.34 -22.18 2.30
N ILE A 138 13.74 -21.01 2.83
CA ILE A 138 13.61 -19.70 2.17
C ILE A 138 14.45 -19.68 0.89
N SER A 139 15.75 -20.00 0.97
CA SER A 139 16.64 -20.00 -0.20
C SER A 139 16.20 -20.99 -1.28
N LYS A 140 15.69 -22.17 -0.89
CA LYS A 140 15.13 -23.14 -1.83
C LYS A 140 13.91 -22.57 -2.56
N THR A 141 13.00 -21.94 -1.83
CA THR A 141 11.79 -21.32 -2.39
C THR A 141 12.15 -20.18 -3.34
N GLU A 142 13.08 -19.31 -2.93
CA GLU A 142 13.57 -18.21 -3.74
C GLU A 142 14.17 -18.70 -5.07
N LYS A 143 14.99 -19.76 -5.04
CA LYS A 143 15.55 -20.35 -6.26
C LYS A 143 14.47 -20.85 -7.22
N LEU A 144 13.44 -21.53 -6.69
CA LEU A 144 12.32 -22.02 -7.51
C LEU A 144 11.53 -20.86 -8.14
N LEU A 145 11.28 -19.80 -7.38
CA LEU A 145 10.58 -18.62 -7.87
C LEU A 145 11.39 -17.87 -8.94
N ARG A 146 12.71 -17.74 -8.76
CA ARG A 146 13.62 -17.13 -9.75
C ARG A 146 13.55 -17.84 -11.11
N GLU A 147 13.59 -19.16 -11.12
CA GLU A 147 13.46 -19.95 -12.37
C GLU A 147 12.06 -19.80 -13.01
N LYS A 148 11.01 -19.74 -12.18
CA LYS A 148 9.64 -19.56 -12.65
C LYS A 148 9.45 -18.24 -13.41
N TYR A 149 9.87 -17.11 -12.83
CA TYR A 149 9.63 -15.83 -13.50
C TYR A 149 10.64 -15.52 -14.61
N LYS A 150 11.83 -16.13 -14.62
CA LYS A 150 12.79 -15.97 -15.73
C LYS A 150 12.19 -16.36 -17.08
N ASN A 151 11.35 -17.38 -17.09
CA ASN A 151 10.72 -17.92 -18.31
C ASN A 151 9.34 -17.31 -18.62
N ILE A 152 8.86 -16.38 -17.80
CA ILE A 152 7.47 -15.90 -17.91
C ILE A 152 7.19 -15.17 -19.22
N CYS A 153 8.20 -14.53 -19.80
CA CYS A 153 8.11 -13.82 -21.07
C CYS A 153 8.29 -14.70 -22.30
N ASN A 154 8.56 -16.00 -22.13
CA ASN A 154 8.65 -16.94 -23.26
C ASN A 154 7.25 -17.31 -23.80
N LEU A 155 6.20 -16.93 -23.08
CA LEU A 155 4.82 -17.16 -23.48
C LEU A 155 4.37 -16.09 -24.49
N ASN A 156 3.88 -16.51 -25.65
CA ASN A 156 3.20 -15.61 -26.58
C ASN A 156 1.79 -15.30 -26.07
N TYR A 157 1.66 -14.22 -25.29
CA TYR A 157 0.39 -13.80 -24.70
C TYR A 157 -0.60 -13.27 -25.73
N ILE A 158 -0.14 -12.65 -26.82
CA ILE A 158 -1.02 -12.12 -27.88
C ILE A 158 -1.93 -13.23 -28.43
N ASN A 159 -1.32 -14.37 -28.78
CA ASN A 159 -2.00 -15.50 -29.42
C ASN A 159 -2.70 -16.45 -28.42
N MET A 160 -2.58 -16.20 -27.11
CA MET A 160 -3.22 -17.02 -26.09
C MET A 160 -4.75 -16.87 -26.16
N SER A 161 -5.54 -17.92 -25.91
CA SER A 161 -6.99 -17.73 -25.77
C SER A 161 -7.35 -17.07 -24.45
N CYS A 162 -8.48 -16.35 -24.39
CA CYS A 162 -8.92 -15.74 -23.12
C CYS A 162 -9.26 -16.79 -22.05
N SER A 163 -9.80 -17.94 -22.43
CA SER A 163 -10.01 -19.06 -21.51
C SER A 163 -8.69 -19.55 -20.92
N LYS A 164 -7.66 -19.72 -21.75
CA LYS A 164 -6.31 -20.13 -21.30
C LYS A 164 -5.70 -19.08 -20.37
N LEU A 165 -5.78 -17.80 -20.69
CA LEU A 165 -5.25 -16.73 -19.83
C LEU A 165 -5.95 -16.70 -18.47
N ILE A 166 -7.28 -16.74 -18.46
CA ILE A 166 -8.08 -16.68 -17.22
C ILE A 166 -7.80 -17.90 -16.34
N ASN A 167 -7.67 -19.10 -16.95
CA ASN A 167 -7.33 -20.33 -16.25
C ASN A 167 -5.90 -20.28 -15.70
N LEU A 168 -4.92 -19.83 -16.50
CA LEU A 168 -3.52 -19.69 -16.06
C LEU A 168 -3.36 -18.72 -14.90
N GLN A 169 -4.14 -17.64 -14.89
CA GLN A 169 -4.11 -16.69 -13.80
C GLN A 169 -4.96 -17.14 -12.60
N ALA A 170 -5.63 -18.29 -12.70
CA ALA A 170 -6.50 -18.82 -11.65
C ALA A 170 -7.36 -17.69 -11.04
N PHE A 171 -7.91 -16.80 -11.89
CA PHE A 171 -8.67 -15.65 -11.41
C PHE A 171 -9.87 -16.19 -10.65
N HIS A 172 -9.74 -16.25 -9.32
CA HIS A 172 -10.69 -16.96 -8.49
C HIS A 172 -12.05 -16.31 -8.69
N THR A 173 -12.97 -17.06 -9.28
CA THR A 173 -14.38 -16.71 -9.31
C THR A 173 -14.98 -17.02 -7.95
N GLN A 174 -14.38 -16.49 -6.89
CA GLN A 174 -14.97 -16.59 -5.57
C GLN A 174 -16.36 -15.94 -5.64
N LYS A 175 -17.33 -16.57 -4.99
CA LYS A 175 -18.70 -16.07 -4.92
C LYS A 175 -18.68 -14.69 -4.26
N LEU A 176 -18.78 -13.65 -5.08
CA LEU A 176 -18.83 -12.27 -4.64
C LEU A 176 -20.00 -12.08 -3.68
N ARG A 177 -19.75 -11.43 -2.55
CA ARG A 177 -20.82 -11.18 -1.58
C ARG A 177 -21.67 -10.02 -2.08
N LYS A 178 -22.96 -10.05 -1.73
CA LYS A 178 -23.91 -8.95 -2.05
C LYS A 178 -23.37 -7.58 -1.64
N PHE A 179 -22.62 -7.52 -0.54
CA PHE A 179 -21.98 -6.29 -0.06
C PHE A 179 -20.92 -5.76 -1.04
N GLU A 180 -20.03 -6.62 -1.57
CA GLU A 180 -18.99 -6.21 -2.54
C GLU A 180 -19.59 -5.74 -3.86
N LEU A 181 -20.65 -6.42 -4.33
CA LEU A 181 -21.37 -6.04 -5.55
C LEU A 181 -21.97 -4.63 -5.48
N LYS A 182 -22.37 -4.19 -4.28
CA LYS A 182 -22.93 -2.84 -4.05
C LYS A 182 -21.86 -1.76 -3.84
N HIS A 183 -20.59 -2.14 -3.68
CA HIS A 183 -19.49 -1.23 -3.39
C HIS A 183 -18.30 -1.50 -4.33
N PRO A 184 -18.46 -1.29 -5.65
CA PRO A 184 -17.35 -1.49 -6.57
C PRO A 184 -16.29 -0.40 -6.41
N HIS A 185 -15.05 -0.76 -6.73
CA HIS A 185 -13.89 0.14 -6.68
C HIS A 185 -13.28 0.33 -8.07
N ALA A 186 -12.56 1.42 -8.24
CA ALA A 186 -11.74 1.70 -9.41
C ALA A 186 -10.25 1.74 -9.04
N PHE A 187 -9.40 1.27 -9.93
CA PHE A 187 -7.95 1.24 -9.73
C PHE A 187 -7.22 1.77 -10.96
N THR A 188 -6.24 2.65 -10.73
CA THR A 188 -5.16 2.88 -11.70
C THR A 188 -3.95 2.06 -11.27
N ILE A 189 -3.36 1.32 -12.20
CA ILE A 189 -2.11 0.58 -11.98
C ILE A 189 -1.05 1.15 -12.93
N LEU A 190 -0.01 1.78 -12.37
CA LEU A 190 1.15 2.24 -13.12
C LEU A 190 2.16 1.08 -13.26
N LEU A 191 2.19 0.47 -14.44
CA LEU A 191 2.97 -0.72 -14.72
C LEU A 191 4.24 -0.39 -15.49
N GLN A 192 5.39 -0.49 -14.82
CA GLN A 192 6.70 -0.20 -15.42
C GLN A 192 7.53 -1.46 -15.71
N LYS A 193 7.66 -2.36 -14.73
CA LYS A 193 8.54 -3.53 -14.80
C LYS A 193 7.91 -4.77 -14.15
N ASN A 194 8.62 -5.90 -14.24
CA ASN A 194 8.36 -7.14 -13.49
C ASN A 194 6.99 -7.80 -13.77
N LEU A 195 6.88 -8.59 -14.85
CA LEU A 195 5.63 -9.26 -15.22
C LEU A 195 5.11 -10.22 -14.14
N TYR A 196 5.96 -11.03 -13.52
CA TYR A 196 5.51 -11.99 -12.51
C TYR A 196 4.83 -11.28 -11.33
N GLN A 197 5.46 -10.24 -10.79
CA GLN A 197 4.87 -9.42 -9.74
C GLN A 197 3.56 -8.75 -10.16
N PHE A 198 3.48 -8.21 -11.39
CA PHE A 198 2.21 -7.67 -11.90
C PHE A 198 1.12 -8.74 -11.99
N GLN A 199 1.45 -9.96 -12.41
CA GLN A 199 0.49 -11.06 -12.43
C GLN A 199 0.02 -11.39 -11.01
N VAL A 200 0.93 -11.45 -10.02
CA VAL A 200 0.58 -11.65 -8.61
C VAL A 200 -0.38 -10.57 -8.14
N LEU A 201 0.01 -9.29 -8.27
CA LEU A 201 -0.81 -8.12 -7.93
C LEU A 201 -2.21 -8.24 -8.54
N PHE A 202 -2.28 -8.48 -9.85
CA PHE A 202 -3.54 -8.50 -10.56
C PHE A 202 -4.42 -9.69 -10.13
N ARG A 203 -3.85 -10.88 -9.90
CA ARG A 203 -4.60 -12.06 -9.42
C ARG A 203 -5.28 -11.81 -8.08
N ILE A 204 -4.58 -11.23 -7.11
CA ILE A 204 -5.12 -10.99 -5.76
C ILE A 204 -6.00 -9.73 -5.70
N LEU A 205 -5.82 -8.79 -6.62
CA LEU A 205 -6.58 -7.55 -6.68
C LEU A 205 -7.90 -7.68 -7.49
N TYR A 206 -7.89 -8.50 -8.54
CA TYR A 206 -8.95 -8.57 -9.54
C TYR A 206 -10.29 -9.07 -8.96
N SER A 207 -11.38 -8.42 -9.37
CA SER A 207 -12.74 -8.78 -9.04
C SER A 207 -13.69 -8.27 -10.12
N LYS A 208 -14.68 -9.07 -10.52
CA LYS A 208 -15.53 -8.80 -11.71
C LYS A 208 -16.35 -7.49 -11.61
N GLN A 209 -16.63 -7.03 -10.39
CA GLN A 209 -17.41 -5.81 -10.12
C GLN A 209 -16.57 -4.53 -10.10
N ASN A 210 -15.25 -4.64 -9.91
CA ASN A 210 -14.33 -3.50 -9.86
C ASN A 210 -13.91 -3.09 -11.28
N TYR A 211 -13.25 -1.93 -11.39
CA TYR A 211 -12.78 -1.36 -12.65
C TYR A 211 -11.27 -1.10 -12.57
N TYR A 212 -10.55 -1.40 -13.64
CA TYR A 212 -9.09 -1.33 -13.66
C TYR A 212 -8.63 -0.59 -14.90
N CYS A 213 -7.84 0.46 -14.72
CA CYS A 213 -7.06 1.06 -15.79
C CYS A 213 -5.58 0.77 -15.53
N ILE A 214 -4.94 0.16 -16.51
CA ILE A 214 -3.51 -0.16 -16.50
C ILE A 214 -2.84 0.85 -17.42
N HIS A 215 -1.98 1.67 -16.86
CA HIS A 215 -1.04 2.46 -17.65
C HIS A 215 0.25 1.65 -17.75
N VAL A 216 0.65 1.31 -18.98
CA VAL A 216 1.92 0.62 -19.23
C VAL A 216 2.96 1.66 -19.60
N ASP A 217 4.01 1.78 -18.78
CA ASP A 217 5.10 2.73 -18.98
C ASP A 217 5.65 2.65 -20.40
N LEU A 218 6.01 3.77 -21.01
CA LEU A 218 6.57 3.82 -22.37
C LEU A 218 7.82 2.94 -22.54
N GLU A 219 8.66 2.82 -21.50
CA GLU A 219 9.88 2.02 -21.48
C GLU A 219 9.66 0.57 -21.02
N ALA A 220 8.43 0.17 -20.68
CA ALA A 220 8.12 -1.21 -20.31
C ALA A 220 8.39 -2.18 -21.47
N SER A 221 8.84 -3.39 -21.13
CA SER A 221 9.13 -4.44 -22.11
C SER A 221 7.91 -4.84 -22.93
N ASP A 222 8.13 -5.30 -24.16
CA ASP A 222 7.06 -5.79 -25.03
C ASP A 222 6.25 -6.91 -24.38
N CYS A 223 6.91 -7.78 -23.62
CA CYS A 223 6.26 -8.83 -22.83
C CYS A 223 5.18 -8.27 -21.88
N LEU A 224 5.45 -7.17 -21.18
CA LEU A 224 4.49 -6.50 -20.30
C LEU A 224 3.33 -5.88 -21.10
N VAL A 225 3.66 -5.22 -22.20
CA VAL A 225 2.66 -4.58 -23.09
C VAL A 225 1.70 -5.63 -23.66
N GLN A 226 2.24 -6.74 -24.16
CA GLN A 226 1.46 -7.84 -24.72
C GLN A 226 0.54 -8.46 -23.67
N TYR A 227 1.05 -8.72 -22.47
CA TYR A 227 0.26 -9.29 -21.39
C TYR A 227 -0.87 -8.36 -20.94
N ALA A 228 -0.57 -7.07 -20.70
CA ALA A 228 -1.57 -6.08 -20.31
C ALA A 228 -2.64 -5.87 -21.39
N THR A 229 -2.23 -5.80 -22.66
CA THR A 229 -3.15 -5.73 -23.81
C THR A 229 -4.04 -6.96 -23.87
N LYS A 230 -3.49 -8.15 -23.61
CA LYS A 230 -4.30 -9.37 -23.60
C LYS A 230 -5.31 -9.39 -22.46
N LEU A 231 -4.94 -8.89 -21.27
CA LEU A 231 -5.87 -8.76 -20.15
C LEU A 231 -7.06 -7.87 -20.50
N SER A 232 -6.84 -6.70 -21.11
CA SER A 232 -7.94 -5.80 -21.48
C SER A 232 -8.85 -6.35 -22.58
N GLN A 233 -8.30 -7.14 -23.51
CA GLN A 233 -9.11 -7.87 -24.51
C GLN A 233 -9.99 -8.94 -23.86
N CYS A 234 -9.48 -9.62 -22.83
CA CYS A 234 -10.19 -10.75 -22.19
C CYS A 234 -11.14 -10.34 -21.08
N LEU A 235 -10.94 -9.18 -20.44
CA LEU A 235 -11.68 -8.76 -19.25
C LEU A 235 -12.35 -7.39 -19.48
N LYS A 236 -13.68 -7.38 -19.59
CA LYS A 236 -14.48 -6.18 -19.95
C LYS A 236 -14.35 -4.99 -18.99
N ASN A 237 -13.90 -5.22 -17.77
CA ASN A 237 -13.71 -4.24 -16.71
C ASN A 237 -12.24 -3.80 -16.56
N VAL A 238 -11.38 -4.19 -17.50
CA VAL A 238 -9.96 -3.86 -17.54
C VAL A 238 -9.66 -3.05 -18.80
N PHE A 239 -8.91 -1.97 -18.64
CA PHE A 239 -8.51 -1.07 -19.72
C PHE A 239 -7.01 -0.92 -19.69
N VAL A 240 -6.40 -0.80 -20.86
CA VAL A 240 -5.02 -0.33 -20.99
C VAL A 240 -5.09 1.08 -21.57
N SER A 241 -4.40 2.03 -20.95
CA SER A 241 -4.27 3.39 -21.49
C SER A 241 -3.62 3.32 -22.86
N LEU A 242 -4.28 3.87 -23.88
CA LEU A 242 -3.72 3.95 -25.24
C LEU A 242 -2.48 4.83 -25.25
N LYS A 243 -2.52 5.92 -24.47
CA LYS A 243 -1.40 6.83 -24.33
C LYS A 243 -0.45 6.33 -23.25
N ARG A 244 0.82 6.15 -23.63
CA ARG A 244 1.90 5.73 -22.75
C ARG A 244 2.78 6.91 -22.43
N PHE A 245 3.26 6.96 -21.19
CA PHE A 245 4.14 8.00 -20.68
C PHE A 245 5.35 7.33 -20.05
N ASN A 246 6.50 8.01 -20.06
CA ASN A 246 7.70 7.56 -19.37
C ASN A 246 7.60 7.99 -17.89
N VAL A 247 7.15 7.06 -17.05
CA VAL A 247 6.88 7.22 -15.61
C VAL A 247 8.17 6.99 -14.82
N THR A 248 9.16 7.84 -15.04
CA THR A 248 10.42 7.81 -14.27
C THR A 248 10.42 8.86 -13.17
N LEU A 249 11.19 8.60 -12.12
CA LEU A 249 11.53 9.58 -11.09
C LEU A 249 12.19 10.84 -11.68
N GLN A 250 12.62 10.86 -12.94
CA GLN A 250 13.22 12.05 -13.55
C GLN A 250 12.18 12.92 -14.30
N ARG A 251 11.07 12.33 -14.77
CA ARG A 251 10.01 13.00 -15.55
C ARG A 251 8.68 13.03 -14.79
N ARG A 252 8.70 13.51 -13.55
CA ARG A 252 7.72 13.25 -12.48
C ARG A 252 6.29 13.76 -12.70
N PHE A 253 6.07 14.70 -13.63
CA PHE A 253 4.73 15.11 -14.06
C PHE A 253 4.01 14.03 -14.89
N SER A 254 4.77 13.16 -15.56
CA SER A 254 4.22 12.02 -16.32
C SER A 254 3.41 11.05 -15.47
N ILE A 255 3.72 10.94 -14.18
CA ILE A 255 2.94 10.15 -13.21
C ILE A 255 1.51 10.68 -13.14
N LEU A 256 1.34 12.00 -12.99
CA LEU A 256 0.02 12.63 -13.00
C LEU A 256 -0.65 12.52 -14.38
N GLN A 257 0.10 12.66 -15.48
CA GLN A 257 -0.47 12.50 -16.83
C GLN A 257 -1.02 11.09 -17.04
N ALA A 258 -0.24 10.06 -16.67
CA ALA A 258 -0.65 8.66 -16.71
C ALA A 258 -1.89 8.41 -15.84
N GLU A 259 -1.87 8.92 -14.61
CA GLU A 259 -2.96 8.74 -13.67
C GLU A 259 -4.25 9.42 -14.13
N LEU A 260 -4.20 10.71 -14.48
CA LEU A 260 -5.36 11.48 -14.93
C LEU A 260 -5.97 10.86 -16.19
N THR A 261 -5.14 10.39 -17.13
CA THR A 261 -5.59 9.67 -18.33
C THR A 261 -6.39 8.43 -17.94
N CYS A 262 -5.91 7.64 -16.98
CA CYS A 262 -6.64 6.47 -16.51
C CYS A 262 -7.95 6.82 -15.78
N GLN A 263 -7.94 7.85 -14.93
CA GLN A 263 -9.13 8.30 -14.19
C GLN A 263 -10.27 8.68 -15.13
N ILE A 264 -9.96 9.34 -16.24
CA ILE A 264 -10.93 9.67 -17.29
C ILE A 264 -11.63 8.40 -17.80
N HIS A 265 -10.85 7.39 -18.19
CA HIS A 265 -11.40 6.16 -18.74
C HIS A 265 -12.31 5.47 -17.71
N LEU A 266 -11.90 5.45 -16.44
CA LEU A 266 -12.68 4.90 -15.34
C LEU A 266 -13.98 5.67 -15.09
N LEU A 267 -13.95 7.01 -15.13
CA LEU A 267 -15.11 7.88 -14.97
C LEU A 267 -16.13 7.69 -16.11
N LYS A 268 -15.67 7.58 -17.34
CA LYS A 268 -16.51 7.31 -18.53
C LYS A 268 -17.10 5.91 -18.51
N LYS A 269 -16.36 4.93 -17.99
CA LYS A 269 -16.77 3.53 -18.05
C LYS A 269 -17.96 3.21 -17.15
N SER A 270 -18.04 3.84 -15.99
CA SER A 270 -19.07 3.52 -15.00
C SER A 270 -19.26 4.64 -13.99
N ASP A 271 -20.51 4.81 -13.59
CA ASP A 271 -20.95 5.68 -12.50
C ASP A 271 -21.07 4.94 -11.15
N LYS A 272 -20.86 3.62 -11.14
CA LYS A 272 -21.20 2.76 -10.00
C LYS A 272 -20.11 2.69 -8.93
N TRP A 273 -18.84 2.78 -9.31
CA TRP A 273 -17.73 2.63 -8.37
C TRP A 273 -17.67 3.80 -7.39
N LYS A 274 -17.23 3.51 -6.15
CA LYS A 274 -17.33 4.44 -5.01
C LYS A 274 -16.00 5.10 -4.66
N TYR A 275 -14.96 4.27 -4.61
CA TYR A 275 -13.60 4.70 -4.32
C TYR A 275 -12.65 4.33 -5.44
N TYR A 276 -11.69 5.22 -5.64
CA TYR A 276 -10.56 5.10 -6.52
C TYR A 276 -9.28 4.96 -5.70
N MET A 277 -8.37 4.11 -6.17
CA MET A 277 -7.04 3.92 -5.58
C MET A 277 -6.00 3.84 -6.69
N ILE A 278 -4.87 4.50 -6.52
CA ILE A 278 -3.69 4.35 -7.37
C ILE A 278 -2.73 3.33 -6.77
N LEU A 279 -2.17 2.49 -7.65
CA LEU A 279 -1.15 1.50 -7.34
C LEU A 279 0.00 1.59 -8.36
N SER A 280 1.21 1.34 -7.87
CA SER A 280 2.36 0.93 -8.67
C SER A 280 2.27 -0.56 -8.98
N GLY A 281 2.91 -1.00 -10.08
CA GLY A 281 3.18 -2.42 -10.33
C GLY A 281 4.02 -3.09 -9.23
N GLN A 282 4.58 -2.30 -8.31
CA GLN A 282 5.34 -2.76 -7.15
C GLN A 282 4.54 -2.87 -5.85
N ASP A 283 3.28 -2.44 -5.84
CA ASP A 283 2.41 -2.55 -4.68
C ASP A 283 1.73 -3.92 -4.63
N LEU A 284 1.38 -4.38 -3.44
CA LEU A 284 0.52 -5.54 -3.24
C LEU A 284 -0.59 -5.21 -2.23
N PRO A 285 -1.83 -5.69 -2.46
CA PRO A 285 -2.84 -5.75 -1.42
C PRO A 285 -2.32 -6.51 -0.20
N ILE A 286 -2.79 -6.12 0.98
CA ILE A 286 -2.55 -6.87 2.23
C ILE A 286 -3.87 -7.25 2.93
N GLN A 287 -4.98 -6.77 2.36
CA GLN A 287 -6.35 -7.12 2.74
C GLN A 287 -7.07 -7.79 1.56
N THR A 288 -7.99 -8.71 1.86
CA THR A 288 -8.87 -9.29 0.85
C THR A 288 -9.82 -8.24 0.27
N GLY A 289 -10.39 -8.51 -0.92
CA GLY A 289 -11.39 -7.63 -1.54
C GLY A 289 -12.57 -7.30 -0.61
N TYR A 290 -13.09 -8.31 0.09
CA TYR A 290 -14.18 -8.13 1.05
C TYR A 290 -13.77 -7.25 2.23
N THR A 291 -12.64 -7.54 2.89
CA THR A 291 -12.13 -6.76 4.02
C THR A 291 -11.87 -5.32 3.62
N ARG A 292 -11.21 -5.09 2.47
CA ARG A 292 -11.00 -3.75 1.92
C ARG A 292 -12.32 -3.01 1.74
N THR A 293 -13.33 -3.66 1.16
CA THR A 293 -14.67 -3.07 0.98
C THR A 293 -15.29 -2.64 2.32
N GLN A 294 -15.19 -3.48 3.34
CA GLN A 294 -15.70 -3.15 4.68
C GLN A 294 -14.97 -1.95 5.30
N ILE A 295 -13.64 -1.90 5.17
CA ILE A 295 -12.83 -0.79 5.70
C ILE A 295 -13.17 0.51 4.96
N LEU A 296 -13.24 0.49 3.63
CA LEU A 296 -13.56 1.68 2.83
C LEU A 296 -14.97 2.22 3.13
N SER A 297 -15.93 1.35 3.48
CA SER A 297 -17.27 1.80 3.89
C SER A 297 -17.24 2.67 5.15
N LEU A 298 -16.22 2.54 6.00
CA LEU A 298 -16.06 3.37 7.21
C LEU A 298 -15.64 4.81 6.88
N LEU A 299 -15.12 5.06 5.67
CA LEU A 299 -14.69 6.39 5.25
C LEU A 299 -15.88 7.33 4.96
N ASN A 300 -17.10 6.78 4.80
CA ASN A 300 -18.34 7.56 4.63
C ASN A 300 -18.22 8.72 3.62
N ASN A 301 -17.87 8.39 2.36
CA ASN A 301 -17.65 9.33 1.27
C ASN A 301 -16.56 10.39 1.54
N SER A 302 -15.51 10.00 2.26
CA SER A 302 -14.37 10.88 2.55
C SER A 302 -13.10 10.34 1.93
N ASN A 303 -12.22 11.24 1.50
CA ASN A 303 -10.94 10.86 0.93
C ASN A 303 -9.94 10.48 2.05
N SER A 304 -8.96 9.65 1.71
CA SER A 304 -7.76 9.40 2.52
C SER A 304 -6.54 9.86 1.73
N VAL A 305 -6.07 11.06 2.04
CA VAL A 305 -4.98 11.73 1.33
C VAL A 305 -4.10 12.39 2.38
N GLN A 306 -2.83 12.02 2.44
CA GLN A 306 -1.88 12.71 3.30
C GLN A 306 -1.69 14.15 2.80
N SER A 307 -1.79 15.14 3.69
CA SER A 307 -1.71 16.56 3.39
C SER A 307 -1.05 17.29 4.57
N ILE A 308 0.28 17.20 4.62
CA ILE A 308 1.14 17.88 5.59
C ILE A 308 1.53 19.24 5.01
N GLU A 309 1.35 20.30 5.78
CA GLU A 309 1.72 21.66 5.36
C GLU A 309 3.25 21.81 5.38
N GLU A 310 3.85 22.30 4.29
CA GLU A 310 5.30 22.55 4.23
C GLU A 310 5.62 24.00 4.66
N ILE A 311 6.30 24.14 5.81
CA ILE A 311 6.53 25.46 6.44
C ILE A 311 7.79 26.20 5.89
N HIS A 312 8.79 25.53 5.28
CA HIS A 312 10.03 26.22 4.82
C HIS A 312 10.76 25.67 3.56
N GLN A 313 11.12 26.66 2.69
CA GLN A 313 12.21 26.75 1.67
C GLN A 313 12.16 25.86 0.41
N SER A 314 12.52 26.30 -0.81
CA SER A 314 13.00 27.60 -1.34
C SER A 314 12.82 27.76 -2.87
N ASP A 315 12.20 26.83 -3.60
CA ASP A 315 12.00 26.96 -5.07
C ASP A 315 10.52 27.09 -5.49
N THR A 316 9.58 26.57 -4.69
CA THR A 316 8.13 26.59 -4.99
C THR A 316 7.42 27.88 -4.57
N LYS A 317 8.03 28.70 -3.70
CA LYS A 317 7.44 29.97 -3.22
C LYS A 317 7.34 31.07 -4.28
N LYS A 318 8.05 30.96 -5.41
CA LYS A 318 7.95 31.96 -6.48
C LYS A 318 6.73 31.76 -7.40
N SER A 319 6.15 30.56 -7.49
CA SER A 319 5.05 30.26 -8.45
C SER A 319 3.66 30.04 -7.83
N LEU A 320 3.53 29.84 -6.51
CA LEU A 320 2.26 29.47 -5.85
C LEU A 320 1.75 30.52 -4.85
N LYS A 321 1.87 31.81 -5.16
CA LYS A 321 1.45 32.91 -4.25
C LYS A 321 -0.03 32.90 -3.85
N SER A 322 -0.89 32.15 -4.56
CA SER A 322 -2.33 32.10 -4.32
C SER A 322 -2.83 30.86 -3.57
N PHE A 323 -1.97 29.87 -3.24
CA PHE A 323 -2.40 28.63 -2.60
C PHE A 323 -1.39 28.12 -1.56
N THR A 324 -1.89 27.64 -0.42
CA THR A 324 -1.08 26.91 0.56
C THR A 324 -0.65 25.57 -0.03
N VAL A 325 0.65 25.27 0.04
CA VAL A 325 1.23 24.04 -0.51
C VAL A 325 1.19 22.95 0.56
N TYR A 326 0.55 21.84 0.23
CA TYR A 326 0.52 20.64 1.05
C TYR A 326 1.27 19.54 0.35
N LYS A 327 2.18 18.88 1.06
CA LYS A 327 2.84 17.67 0.59
C LYS A 327 2.13 16.44 1.15
N GLY A 328 2.04 15.40 0.33
CA GLY A 328 1.44 14.14 0.69
C GLY A 328 2.25 12.95 0.21
N SER A 329 1.57 11.81 0.21
CA SER A 329 2.08 10.56 -0.37
C SER A 329 1.61 10.44 -1.82
N PHE A 330 2.40 9.75 -2.64
CA PHE A 330 2.00 9.26 -3.96
C PHE A 330 0.66 8.48 -3.91
N HIS A 331 0.42 7.72 -2.83
CA HIS A 331 -0.79 6.90 -2.75
C HIS A 331 -1.95 7.64 -2.10
N SER A 332 -3.15 7.49 -2.67
CA SER A 332 -4.38 8.09 -2.16
C SER A 332 -5.59 7.16 -2.30
N ILE A 333 -6.60 7.39 -1.46
CA ILE A 333 -7.94 6.82 -1.63
C ILE A 333 -8.88 8.00 -1.89
N LEU A 334 -9.45 8.06 -3.09
CA LEU A 334 -10.27 9.18 -3.53
C LEU A 334 -11.70 8.73 -3.77
N THR A 335 -12.67 9.57 -3.44
CA THR A 335 -14.06 9.31 -3.81
C THR A 335 -14.29 9.57 -5.31
N ARG A 336 -15.30 8.91 -5.88
CA ARG A 336 -15.70 9.18 -7.27
C ARG A 336 -16.10 10.63 -7.52
N SER A 337 -16.86 11.22 -6.60
CA SER A 337 -17.29 12.62 -6.70
C SER A 337 -16.11 13.59 -6.68
N PHE A 338 -15.07 13.30 -5.88
CA PHE A 338 -13.85 14.10 -5.87
C PHE A 338 -13.16 14.08 -7.24
N LEU A 339 -13.02 12.90 -7.84
CA LEU A 339 -12.47 12.77 -9.20
C LEU A 339 -13.31 13.50 -10.24
N GLU A 340 -14.64 13.40 -10.19
CA GLU A 340 -15.51 14.14 -11.10
C GLU A 340 -15.32 15.65 -10.99
N SER A 341 -15.17 16.18 -9.77
CA SER A 341 -14.88 17.60 -9.55
C SER A 341 -13.52 17.99 -10.10
N ILE A 342 -12.48 17.20 -9.88
CA ILE A 342 -11.12 17.46 -10.42
C ILE A 342 -11.16 17.62 -11.94
N HIS A 343 -11.82 16.71 -12.65
CA HIS A 343 -11.85 16.72 -14.12
C HIS A 343 -12.78 17.80 -14.72
N LYS A 344 -13.46 18.59 -13.88
CA LYS A 344 -14.38 19.68 -14.29
C LYS A 344 -14.01 21.05 -13.71
N SER A 345 -13.06 21.12 -12.80
CA SER A 345 -12.73 22.33 -12.03
C SER A 345 -11.61 23.15 -12.69
N GLU A 346 -11.84 24.45 -12.85
CA GLU A 346 -10.82 25.40 -13.29
C GLU A 346 -9.71 25.56 -12.22
N THR A 347 -10.08 25.48 -10.93
CA THR A 347 -9.12 25.47 -9.82
C THR A 347 -8.17 24.28 -9.92
N ALA A 348 -8.69 23.08 -10.19
CA ALA A 348 -7.87 21.89 -10.37
C ALA A 348 -6.93 22.03 -11.58
N TYR A 349 -7.45 22.54 -12.70
CA TYR A 349 -6.64 22.80 -13.89
C TYR A 349 -5.51 23.80 -13.61
N ASN A 350 -5.80 24.91 -12.93
CA ASN A 350 -4.81 25.91 -12.57
C ASN A 350 -3.73 25.33 -11.66
N ILE A 351 -4.09 24.56 -10.63
CA ILE A 351 -3.12 23.89 -9.76
C ILE A 351 -2.25 22.90 -10.57
N LEU A 352 -2.86 22.08 -11.43
CA LEU A 352 -2.14 21.14 -12.27
C LEU A 352 -1.11 21.85 -13.17
N LYS A 353 -1.52 22.95 -13.81
CA LYS A 353 -0.65 23.77 -14.67
C LYS A 353 0.54 24.34 -13.92
N HIS A 354 0.34 24.82 -12.69
CA HIS A 354 1.43 25.33 -11.84
C HIS A 354 2.39 24.23 -11.39
N LEU A 355 1.88 23.01 -11.21
CA LEU A 355 2.68 21.85 -10.80
C LEU A 355 3.41 21.17 -11.98
N ARG A 356 3.27 21.67 -13.22
CA ARG A 356 3.92 21.08 -14.41
C ARG A 356 5.42 20.91 -14.24
N ASP A 357 6.08 21.96 -13.76
CA ASP A 357 7.54 21.99 -13.59
C ASP A 357 7.98 21.59 -12.16
N ALA A 358 7.02 21.24 -11.30
CA ALA A 358 7.31 20.87 -9.92
C ALA A 358 7.92 19.47 -9.83
N GLN A 359 9.04 19.35 -9.09
CA GLN A 359 9.77 18.09 -8.92
C GLN A 359 9.00 17.02 -8.15
N LEU A 360 7.81 17.22 -7.57
CA LEU A 360 7.03 16.12 -6.97
C LEU A 360 5.53 16.38 -7.14
N SER A 361 5.13 16.78 -8.34
CA SER A 361 3.76 17.22 -8.62
C SER A 361 2.67 16.24 -8.14
N HIS A 362 2.88 14.94 -8.25
CA HIS A 362 1.97 13.91 -7.74
C HIS A 362 1.81 13.90 -6.21
N GLU A 363 2.83 14.32 -5.46
CA GLU A 363 2.77 14.48 -4.00
C GLU A 363 2.17 15.83 -3.57
N TYR A 364 1.89 16.75 -4.50
CA TYR A 364 1.32 18.07 -4.21
C TYR A 364 -0.11 18.23 -4.73
N PHE A 365 -0.45 17.59 -5.86
CA PHE A 365 -1.73 17.79 -6.55
C PHE A 365 -2.95 17.41 -5.70
N TYR A 366 -3.10 16.13 -5.35
CA TYR A 366 -4.23 15.70 -4.52
C TYR A 366 -4.23 16.29 -3.11
N PRO A 367 -3.07 16.44 -2.43
CA PRO A 367 -3.05 17.08 -1.12
C PRO A 367 -3.55 18.52 -1.12
N ALA A 368 -3.18 19.32 -2.13
CA ALA A 368 -3.70 20.68 -2.29
C ALA A 368 -5.22 20.69 -2.50
N LEU A 369 -5.71 19.87 -3.42
CA LEU A 369 -7.15 19.79 -3.72
C LEU A 369 -7.95 19.22 -2.55
N ASN A 370 -7.40 18.27 -1.79
CA ASN A 370 -8.05 17.66 -0.64
C ASN A 370 -8.17 18.62 0.58
N ARG A 371 -7.55 19.80 0.51
CA ARG A 371 -7.66 20.88 1.49
C ARG A 371 -8.51 22.05 0.99
N HIS A 372 -8.88 22.06 -0.29
CA HIS A 372 -9.63 23.14 -0.90
C HIS A 372 -11.14 22.90 -0.78
N GLN A 373 -11.90 23.90 -0.32
CA GLN A 373 -13.32 23.76 0.05
C GLN A 373 -14.24 23.38 -1.11
N GLU A 374 -13.85 23.69 -2.35
CA GLU A 374 -14.58 23.33 -3.57
C GLU A 374 -14.75 21.81 -3.76
N PHE A 375 -13.82 21.01 -3.23
CA PHE A 375 -13.78 19.58 -3.53
C PHE A 375 -14.49 18.74 -2.45
N PRO A 376 -15.22 17.68 -2.82
CA PRO A 376 -15.94 16.84 -1.88
C PRO A 376 -15.00 15.85 -1.15
N GLY A 377 -15.42 15.41 0.05
CA GLY A 377 -14.69 14.40 0.82
C GLY A 377 -13.39 14.90 1.48
N THR A 378 -13.19 16.21 1.53
CA THR A 378 -11.97 16.89 2.00
C THR A 378 -11.74 16.79 3.52
N GLY A 379 -10.48 16.90 3.94
CA GLY A 379 -10.11 17.25 5.31
C GLY A 379 -10.28 16.21 6.42
N GLN A 380 -10.65 14.95 6.13
CA GLN A 380 -10.93 13.97 7.20
C GLN A 380 -9.78 13.04 7.61
N LEU A 381 -8.82 12.75 6.73
CA LEU A 381 -7.69 11.84 7.00
C LEU A 381 -6.41 12.38 6.36
N THR A 382 -5.84 13.45 6.93
CA THR A 382 -4.73 14.18 6.28
C THR A 382 -3.32 13.88 6.80
N GLU A 383 -3.15 13.06 7.83
CA GLU A 383 -1.82 12.83 8.43
C GLU A 383 -1.35 11.37 8.36
N HIS A 384 -2.27 10.43 8.53
CA HIS A 384 -1.98 9.00 8.52
C HIS A 384 -2.82 8.28 7.47
N LEU A 385 -2.16 7.57 6.57
CA LEU A 385 -2.73 7.34 5.25
C LEU A 385 -3.80 6.24 5.07
N LEU A 386 -4.01 5.22 5.88
CA LEU A 386 -4.84 4.03 5.57
C LEU A 386 -4.44 3.22 4.30
N SER A 387 -4.10 3.86 3.17
CA SER A 387 -3.89 3.19 1.89
C SER A 387 -2.68 2.24 1.94
N HIS A 388 -1.49 2.75 2.26
CA HIS A 388 -0.25 1.98 2.11
C HIS A 388 0.57 1.87 3.39
N TYR A 389 1.17 0.70 3.59
CA TYR A 389 2.32 0.49 4.45
C TYR A 389 3.58 0.67 3.61
N VAL A 390 4.45 1.58 4.04
CA VAL A 390 5.75 1.88 3.41
C VAL A 390 6.76 2.04 4.53
N GLN A 391 7.96 1.51 4.34
CA GLN A 391 9.06 1.68 5.29
C GLN A 391 10.10 2.67 4.74
N TYR A 392 10.40 3.69 5.55
CA TYR A 392 11.44 4.67 5.27
C TYR A 392 12.58 4.46 6.28
N LYS A 393 13.77 4.05 5.83
CA LYS A 393 14.98 4.08 6.69
C LYS A 393 15.75 5.39 6.48
N SER A 394 16.42 5.88 7.52
CA SER A 394 16.91 7.27 7.63
C SER A 394 18.03 7.69 6.65
N GLN A 395 18.45 6.82 5.73
CA GLN A 395 19.48 7.12 4.74
C GLN A 395 18.99 6.83 3.31
N LYS A 396 18.38 7.87 2.71
CA LYS A 396 18.32 8.11 1.25
C LYS A 396 17.60 7.10 0.34
N GLY A 397 16.43 6.56 0.72
CA GLY A 397 15.57 5.90 -0.28
C GLY A 397 14.35 5.15 0.26
N ILE A 398 13.44 4.81 -0.65
CA ILE A 398 12.41 3.78 -0.44
C ILE A 398 13.13 2.43 -0.43
N PHE A 399 12.89 1.61 0.60
CA PHE A 399 13.46 0.26 0.73
C PHE A 399 12.48 -0.75 0.16
N HIS A 400 13.00 -1.82 -0.47
CA HIS A 400 12.16 -2.92 -0.91
C HIS A 400 11.72 -3.77 0.28
N LEU A 401 10.41 -3.95 0.44
CA LEU A 401 9.86 -4.81 1.49
C LEU A 401 10.27 -6.27 1.24
N THR A 402 10.67 -6.96 2.31
CA THR A 402 11.13 -8.36 2.28
C THR A 402 10.22 -9.28 3.08
N TRP A 403 10.54 -10.57 3.10
CA TRP A 403 9.82 -11.54 3.92
C TRP A 403 9.92 -11.23 5.43
N GLU A 404 10.96 -10.50 5.86
CA GLU A 404 11.15 -10.07 7.26
C GLU A 404 10.09 -9.06 7.69
N ASP A 405 9.54 -8.30 6.74
CA ASP A 405 8.53 -7.27 7.01
C ASP A 405 7.12 -7.83 7.11
N LEU A 406 6.87 -9.07 6.65
CA LEU A 406 5.54 -9.69 6.58
C LEU A 406 4.75 -9.65 7.90
N PRO A 407 5.35 -9.90 9.08
CA PRO A 407 4.63 -9.78 10.35
C PRO A 407 4.13 -8.36 10.62
N LEU A 408 4.95 -7.34 10.33
CA LEU A 408 4.59 -5.94 10.55
C LEU A 408 3.57 -5.47 9.51
N ILE A 409 3.69 -5.94 8.28
CA ILE A 409 2.75 -5.67 7.20
C ILE A 409 1.35 -6.17 7.58
N GLU A 410 1.21 -7.42 8.04
CA GLU A 410 -0.09 -7.98 8.47
C GLU A 410 -0.70 -7.18 9.64
N GLN A 411 0.13 -6.65 10.54
CA GLN A 411 -0.32 -5.84 11.70
C GLN A 411 -0.66 -4.37 11.36
N SER A 412 -0.22 -3.86 10.20
CA SER A 412 -0.21 -2.42 9.88
C SER A 412 -1.59 -1.76 9.75
N LYS A 413 -2.68 -2.55 9.64
CA LYS A 413 -4.05 -2.08 9.36
C LYS A 413 -4.16 -1.22 8.08
N ARG A 414 -3.20 -1.35 7.15
CA ARG A 414 -3.25 -0.72 5.83
C ARG A 414 -3.99 -1.60 4.83
N LEU A 415 -4.29 -1.06 3.65
CA LEU A 415 -4.96 -1.79 2.57
C LEU A 415 -3.96 -2.45 1.60
N PHE A 416 -2.83 -1.79 1.40
CA PHE A 416 -1.75 -2.19 0.51
C PHE A 416 -0.40 -2.02 1.22
N ALA A 417 0.65 -2.59 0.64
CA ALA A 417 2.03 -2.36 1.03
C ALA A 417 2.90 -2.20 -0.22
N GLY A 418 3.96 -1.40 -0.10
CA GLY A 418 4.92 -1.17 -1.17
C GLY A 418 6.19 -0.49 -0.66
N GLU A 419 7.29 -0.53 -1.40
CA GLU A 419 7.43 -1.18 -2.72
C GLU A 419 8.04 -2.59 -2.58
N PHE A 420 7.53 -3.58 -3.31
CA PHE A 420 8.17 -4.89 -3.45
C PHE A 420 8.99 -4.96 -4.74
N ASP A 421 10.02 -5.82 -4.78
CA ASP A 421 10.73 -6.14 -6.02
C ASP A 421 11.04 -7.64 -6.11
N GLN A 422 10.47 -8.32 -7.12
CA GLN A 422 10.67 -9.75 -7.33
C GLN A 422 12.13 -10.17 -7.53
N GLN A 423 13.01 -9.26 -7.98
CA GLN A 423 14.44 -9.57 -8.15
C GLN A 423 15.17 -9.52 -6.81
N PHE A 424 14.66 -8.72 -5.88
CA PHE A 424 15.18 -8.57 -4.53
C PHE A 424 14.63 -9.65 -3.58
N ASP A 425 13.30 -9.77 -3.50
CA ASP A 425 12.63 -10.76 -2.65
C ASP A 425 11.30 -11.21 -3.26
N SER A 426 11.35 -12.33 -4.00
CA SER A 426 10.15 -12.98 -4.53
C SER A 426 9.38 -13.79 -3.50
N VAL A 427 10.00 -14.16 -2.38
CA VAL A 427 9.37 -14.96 -1.32
C VAL A 427 8.32 -14.13 -0.60
N ALA A 428 8.61 -12.86 -0.31
CA ALA A 428 7.63 -11.93 0.26
C ALA A 428 6.36 -11.81 -0.59
N ILE A 429 6.54 -11.66 -1.91
CA ILE A 429 5.46 -11.53 -2.90
C ILE A 429 4.61 -12.80 -2.94
N ASP A 430 5.27 -13.97 -3.04
CA ASP A 430 4.59 -15.27 -3.11
C ASP A 430 3.83 -15.59 -1.81
N CYS A 431 4.43 -15.29 -0.65
CA CYS A 431 3.79 -15.50 0.64
C CYS A 431 2.57 -14.60 0.86
N LEU A 432 2.61 -13.34 0.43
CA LEU A 432 1.42 -12.48 0.46
C LEU A 432 0.32 -12.98 -0.46
N GLU A 433 0.66 -13.48 -1.66
CA GLU A 433 -0.31 -14.08 -2.56
C GLU A 433 -1.03 -15.26 -1.92
N GLN A 434 -0.26 -16.23 -1.41
CA GLN A 434 -0.80 -17.43 -0.77
C GLN A 434 -1.70 -17.05 0.42
N TRP A 435 -1.21 -16.15 1.28
CA TRP A 435 -1.96 -15.74 2.45
C TRP A 435 -3.27 -15.04 2.11
N LEU A 436 -3.28 -14.15 1.12
CA LEU A 436 -4.51 -13.50 0.69
C LEU A 436 -5.49 -14.46 0.04
N LYS A 437 -5.01 -15.45 -0.72
CA LYS A 437 -5.87 -16.51 -1.27
C LYS A 437 -6.49 -17.34 -0.13
N VAL A 438 -5.73 -17.72 0.88
CA VAL A 438 -6.27 -18.40 2.08
C VAL A 438 -7.28 -17.53 2.82
N LYS A 439 -6.97 -16.26 3.10
CA LYS A 439 -7.90 -15.32 3.75
C LYS A 439 -9.17 -15.09 2.93
N ALA A 440 -9.07 -15.12 1.60
CA ALA A 440 -10.22 -14.99 0.73
C ALA A 440 -11.11 -16.22 0.84
N LEU A 441 -10.55 -17.42 0.62
CA LEU A 441 -11.29 -18.70 0.62
C LEU A 441 -11.85 -19.09 1.98
N ASN A 442 -11.12 -18.79 3.06
CA ASN A 442 -11.45 -19.09 4.45
C ASN A 442 -11.55 -17.79 5.25
N PRO A 443 -12.69 -17.07 5.15
CA PRO A 443 -12.77 -15.69 5.60
C PRO A 443 -12.79 -15.61 7.12
N VAL A 444 -11.70 -15.13 7.69
CA VAL A 444 -11.67 -14.74 9.11
C VAL A 444 -12.50 -13.48 9.29
N LYS A 445 -13.40 -13.49 10.29
CA LYS A 445 -14.21 -12.32 10.62
C LYS A 445 -13.30 -11.21 11.15
N ILE A 446 -13.12 -10.15 10.36
CA ILE A 446 -12.36 -8.99 10.81
C ILE A 446 -13.06 -8.31 11.99
N ASN A 447 -12.28 -7.81 12.96
CA ASN A 447 -12.80 -6.93 13.98
C ASN A 447 -12.95 -5.51 13.42
N ILE A 448 -14.08 -5.22 12.79
CA ILE A 448 -14.37 -3.91 12.20
C ILE A 448 -14.31 -2.78 13.25
N LYS A 449 -14.54 -3.07 14.54
CA LYS A 449 -14.43 -2.06 15.62
C LYS A 449 -13.01 -1.53 15.73
N ASP A 450 -12.00 -2.36 15.51
CA ASP A 450 -10.60 -1.96 15.57
C ASP A 450 -10.22 -0.98 14.46
N TYR A 451 -10.80 -1.17 13.26
CA TYR A 451 -10.66 -0.23 12.15
C TYR A 451 -11.41 1.07 12.40
N LYS A 452 -12.62 1.01 12.97
CA LYS A 452 -13.36 2.22 13.39
C LYS A 452 -12.55 3.03 14.41
N LEU A 453 -11.99 2.37 15.43
CA LEU A 453 -11.14 3.02 16.43
C LEU A 453 -9.86 3.60 15.81
N TYR A 454 -9.23 2.86 14.89
CA TYR A 454 -8.06 3.34 14.16
C TYR A 454 -8.35 4.61 13.37
N ILE A 455 -9.42 4.63 12.56
CA ILE A 455 -9.85 5.81 11.79
C ILE A 455 -10.22 6.97 12.74
N LYS A 456 -10.93 6.71 13.84
CA LYS A 456 -11.26 7.74 14.84
C LYS A 456 -10.02 8.37 15.47
N ARG A 457 -9.00 7.57 15.80
CA ARG A 457 -7.72 8.07 16.36
C ARG A 457 -6.98 8.98 15.39
N ILE A 458 -6.99 8.64 14.10
CA ILE A 458 -6.38 9.50 13.06
C ILE A 458 -7.10 10.86 13.01
N LYS A 459 -8.43 10.85 13.02
CA LYS A 459 -9.24 12.09 13.02
C LYS A 459 -8.97 12.98 14.23
N ILE A 460 -8.87 12.39 15.43
CA ILE A 460 -8.60 13.14 16.67
C ILE A 460 -7.20 13.77 16.65
N ARG A 461 -6.16 13.02 16.24
CA ARG A 461 -4.80 13.58 16.13
C ARG A 461 -4.74 14.79 15.21
N GLN A 462 -5.42 14.72 14.08
CA GLN A 462 -5.50 15.82 13.13
C GLN A 462 -6.21 17.05 13.72
N GLN A 463 -7.22 16.87 14.58
CA GLN A 463 -7.86 17.99 15.28
C GLN A 463 -6.93 18.63 16.30
N LEU A 464 -6.19 17.83 17.07
CA LEU A 464 -5.25 18.33 18.08
C LEU A 464 -4.11 19.14 17.44
N ASN A 465 -3.53 18.66 16.32
CA ASN A 465 -2.47 19.36 15.59
C ASN A 465 -2.91 20.68 14.94
N ARG A 466 -4.22 21.00 14.90
CA ARG A 466 -4.72 22.30 14.44
C ARG A 466 -4.86 23.33 15.57
N ILE A 467 -4.83 22.88 16.82
CA ILE A 467 -5.02 23.72 18.02
C ILE A 467 -3.67 24.18 18.58
N THR A 468 -2.62 23.40 18.34
CA THR A 468 -1.21 23.72 18.63
C THR A 468 -0.56 24.40 17.43
#